data_AF-A0A0R2RI93-F1
#
_entry.id   AF-A0A0R2RI93-F1
#
_cell.length_a   1.000
_cell.length_b   1.000
_cell.length_c   1.000
_cell.angle_alpha   90.00
_cell.angle_beta   90.00
_cell.angle_gamma   90.00
#
_symmetry.space_group_name_H-M   'P 1'
#
loop_
_entity.id
_entity.type
_entity.pdbx_description
1 polymer ?
#
loop_
_entity_poly.entity_id
_entity_poly.type
_entity_poly.pdbx_seq_one_letter_code
_entity_poly.pdbx_strand_id
1 'polypeptide(L)'
;MKAACLLLLLAAAAVAGETGDILSCDGKKVSFSIPGKVVVILASSQPLADQTREFGKALYGWQGREEFRVIVVVDLRNSLGTLFKGWTTGKMRADLDEEAERLIPWYRANQNMRNPRGDLCGVADFSGKATDFLAWGQDDTKMKVKIFGKSGDVVWSDMDAKTPETLRHEVGKLLGEPVPTPPDAAPKKSRIILRKG
;
A
#
# COMPACT_ATOMS: atom_id res chain seq x y z
N MET A 1 46.60 -29.47 -7.25
CA MET A 1 45.27 -29.62 -6.61
C MET A 1 44.45 -28.38 -6.96
N LYS A 2 43.49 -28.50 -7.87
CA LYS A 2 42.66 -27.36 -8.33
C LYS A 2 41.39 -27.34 -7.50
N ALA A 3 41.25 -26.35 -6.62
CA ALA A 3 40.02 -26.09 -5.88
C ALA A 3 39.02 -25.42 -6.81
N ALA A 4 38.03 -26.18 -7.29
CA ALA A 4 36.86 -25.64 -7.97
C ALA A 4 35.83 -25.29 -6.89
N CYS A 5 35.73 -24.00 -6.55
CA CYS A 5 34.69 -23.48 -5.68
C CYS A 5 33.41 -23.33 -6.53
N LEU A 6 32.53 -24.33 -6.46
CA LEU A 6 31.23 -24.31 -7.11
C LEU A 6 30.31 -23.38 -6.30
N LEU A 7 30.17 -22.12 -6.75
CA LEU A 7 29.16 -21.20 -6.24
C LEU A 7 27.78 -21.68 -6.70
N LEU A 8 27.05 -22.36 -5.81
CA LEU A 8 25.62 -22.57 -5.96
C LEU A 8 24.91 -21.21 -5.77
N LEU A 9 24.56 -20.57 -6.89
CA LEU A 9 23.55 -19.52 -6.91
C LEU A 9 22.19 -20.16 -6.61
N LEU A 10 21.76 -20.13 -5.36
CA LEU A 10 20.34 -20.30 -5.02
C LEU A 10 19.60 -19.05 -5.52
N ALA A 11 19.10 -19.12 -6.74
CA ALA A 11 18.04 -18.23 -7.18
C ALA A 11 16.78 -18.57 -6.37
N ALA A 12 16.48 -17.77 -5.37
CA ALA A 12 15.16 -17.78 -4.74
C ALA A 12 14.16 -17.27 -5.80
N ALA A 13 13.55 -18.20 -6.53
CA ALA A 13 12.38 -17.89 -7.34
C ALA A 13 11.28 -17.46 -6.36
N ALA A 14 11.02 -16.15 -6.31
CA ALA A 14 9.88 -15.62 -5.58
C ALA A 14 8.62 -16.21 -6.23
N VAL A 15 7.93 -17.05 -5.49
CA VAL A 15 6.64 -17.60 -5.90
C VAL A 15 5.71 -16.41 -6.13
N ALA A 16 5.33 -16.18 -7.39
CA ALA A 16 4.14 -15.40 -7.74
C ALA A 16 2.93 -16.18 -7.21
N GLY A 17 2.68 -16.09 -5.91
CA GLY A 17 1.61 -16.82 -5.26
C GLY A 17 0.28 -16.25 -5.70
N GLU A 18 -0.57 -17.08 -6.29
CA GLU A 18 -1.96 -16.71 -6.52
C GLU A 18 -2.61 -16.38 -5.19
N THR A 19 -3.00 -15.13 -5.02
CA THR A 19 -3.74 -14.59 -3.88
C THR A 19 -5.20 -15.02 -3.89
N GLY A 20 -5.54 -16.17 -4.49
CA GLY A 20 -6.84 -16.51 -5.09
C GLY A 20 -8.11 -16.31 -4.23
N ASP A 21 -7.93 -16.19 -2.91
CA ASP A 21 -8.99 -16.01 -1.90
C ASP A 21 -8.94 -14.68 -1.12
N ILE A 22 -7.95 -13.83 -1.35
CA ILE A 22 -7.82 -12.54 -0.64
C ILE A 22 -8.70 -11.52 -1.34
N LEU A 23 -9.67 -11.00 -0.60
CA LEU A 23 -10.62 -10.00 -1.07
C LEU A 23 -10.27 -8.61 -0.52
N SER A 24 -10.44 -7.59 -1.36
CA SER A 24 -10.42 -6.20 -0.92
C SER A 24 -11.67 -5.90 -0.08
N CYS A 25 -11.69 -4.75 0.59
CA CYS A 25 -12.89 -4.28 1.26
C CYS A 25 -14.06 -4.06 0.28
N ASP A 26 -13.80 -3.89 -1.03
CA ASP A 26 -14.82 -3.82 -2.08
C ASP A 26 -15.34 -5.20 -2.54
N GLY A 27 -14.84 -6.29 -1.97
CA GLY A 27 -15.20 -7.66 -2.35
C GLY A 27 -14.54 -8.14 -3.65
N LYS A 28 -13.53 -7.43 -4.16
CA LYS A 28 -12.78 -7.83 -5.36
C LYS A 28 -11.58 -8.68 -4.99
N LYS A 29 -11.25 -9.68 -5.81
CA LYS A 29 -9.98 -10.42 -5.67
C LYS A 29 -8.81 -9.45 -5.82
N VAL A 30 -7.82 -9.57 -4.94
CA VAL A 30 -6.64 -8.69 -4.92
C VAL A 30 -5.44 -9.46 -5.43
N SER A 31 -4.70 -8.91 -6.39
CA SER A 31 -3.36 -9.40 -6.74
C SER A 31 -2.31 -8.48 -6.14
N PHE A 32 -1.39 -9.05 -5.37
CA PHE A 32 -0.27 -8.31 -4.76
C PHE A 32 0.89 -8.09 -5.72
N SER A 33 0.89 -8.82 -6.83
CA SER A 33 1.82 -8.69 -7.94
C SER A 33 1.01 -8.50 -9.22
N ILE A 34 1.25 -7.41 -9.95
CA ILE A 34 0.52 -7.09 -11.19
C ILE A 34 1.55 -6.89 -12.28
N PRO A 35 1.58 -7.74 -13.32
CA PRO A 35 2.55 -7.60 -14.42
C PRO A 35 2.56 -6.20 -15.00
N GLY A 36 3.75 -5.63 -15.17
CA GLY A 36 3.95 -4.28 -15.69
C GLY A 36 3.79 -3.15 -14.68
N LYS A 37 3.43 -3.45 -13.41
CA LYS A 37 3.29 -2.42 -12.36
C LYS A 37 4.26 -2.67 -11.21
N VAL A 38 4.72 -1.57 -10.61
CA VAL A 38 5.32 -1.54 -9.27
C VAL A 38 4.17 -1.47 -8.27
N VAL A 39 4.10 -2.44 -7.36
CA VAL A 39 3.05 -2.51 -6.34
C VAL A 39 3.68 -2.38 -4.96
N VAL A 40 3.28 -1.34 -4.21
CA VAL A 40 3.68 -1.15 -2.82
C VAL A 40 2.55 -1.66 -1.93
N ILE A 41 2.89 -2.54 -0.98
CA ILE A 41 1.96 -3.02 0.02
C ILE A 41 2.37 -2.46 1.38
N LEU A 42 1.44 -1.76 2.01
CA LEU A 42 1.61 -1.16 3.33
C LEU A 42 0.80 -1.94 4.36
N ALA A 43 1.44 -2.30 5.47
CA ALA A 43 0.71 -2.81 6.63
C ALA A 43 -0.04 -1.67 7.33
N SER A 44 -1.16 -2.03 7.94
CA SER A 44 -1.90 -1.19 8.85
C SER A 44 -2.54 -2.03 9.93
N SER A 45 -2.83 -1.40 11.05
CA SER A 45 -3.49 -1.95 12.22
C SER A 45 -3.99 -0.77 13.05
N GLN A 46 -4.68 -1.04 14.16
CA GLN A 46 -5.11 0.03 15.06
C GLN A 46 -3.94 0.91 15.57
N PRO A 47 -2.81 0.37 16.06
CA PRO A 47 -1.68 1.20 16.50
C PRO A 47 -0.91 1.85 15.33
N LEU A 48 -0.99 1.31 14.11
CA LEU A 48 -0.24 1.81 12.95
C LEU A 48 -1.01 2.82 12.10
N ALA A 49 -2.29 3.10 12.37
CA ALA A 49 -3.16 3.84 11.46
C ALA A 49 -2.56 5.18 10.97
N ASP A 50 -1.95 5.97 11.86
CA ASP A 50 -1.35 7.25 11.49
C ASP A 50 -0.03 7.09 10.74
N GLN A 51 0.79 6.12 11.13
CA GLN A 51 2.03 5.79 10.42
C GLN A 51 1.75 5.27 9.01
N THR A 52 0.73 4.40 8.83
CA THR A 52 0.29 3.96 7.50
C THR A 52 -0.14 5.15 6.64
N ARG A 53 -0.87 6.13 7.19
CA ARG A 53 -1.26 7.35 6.47
C ARG A 53 -0.06 8.19 6.06
N GLU A 54 0.94 8.32 6.92
CA GLU A 54 2.19 9.01 6.60
C GLU A 54 2.92 8.35 5.43
N PHE A 55 3.06 7.03 5.47
CA PHE A 55 3.65 6.24 4.39
C PHE A 55 2.83 6.34 3.09
N GLY A 56 1.50 6.33 3.17
CA GLY A 56 0.62 6.53 2.02
C GLY A 56 0.82 7.91 1.36
N LYS A 57 0.85 8.98 2.17
CA LYS A 57 1.10 10.35 1.71
C LYS A 57 2.45 10.52 1.03
N ALA A 58 3.47 9.86 1.56
CA ALA A 58 4.80 9.86 0.98
C ALA A 58 4.84 9.33 -0.47
N LEU A 59 3.84 8.54 -0.88
CA LEU A 59 3.73 7.94 -2.21
C LEU A 59 2.83 8.74 -3.18
N TYR A 60 2.19 9.82 -2.75
CA TYR A 60 1.20 10.53 -3.58
C TYR A 60 1.75 11.02 -4.92
N GLY A 61 3.01 11.45 -4.98
CA GLY A 61 3.60 11.95 -6.22
C GLY A 61 3.75 10.89 -7.33
N TRP A 62 3.62 9.60 -7.02
CA TRP A 62 3.56 8.53 -8.03
C TRP A 62 2.14 8.04 -8.31
N GLN A 63 1.17 8.36 -7.43
CA GLN A 63 -0.22 7.95 -7.60
C GLN A 63 -0.83 8.59 -8.85
N GLY A 64 -1.47 7.75 -9.68
CA GLY A 64 -2.00 8.14 -10.99
C GLY A 64 -1.15 7.68 -12.17
N ARG A 65 0.09 7.22 -11.94
CA ARG A 65 0.88 6.55 -12.99
C ARG A 65 0.31 5.18 -13.31
N GLU A 66 0.31 4.81 -14.59
CA GLU A 66 -0.26 3.53 -15.02
C GLU A 66 0.54 2.33 -14.48
N GLU A 67 1.84 2.49 -14.28
CA GLU A 67 2.75 1.47 -13.80
C GLU A 67 2.90 1.43 -12.27
N PHE A 68 2.07 2.15 -11.50
CA PHE A 68 2.20 2.20 -10.03
C PHE A 68 0.89 1.94 -9.30
N ARG A 69 0.94 1.16 -8.22
CA ARG A 69 -0.21 0.91 -7.32
C ARG A 69 0.22 0.81 -5.87
N VAL A 70 -0.66 1.25 -4.98
CA VAL A 70 -0.54 1.05 -3.54
C VAL A 70 -1.70 0.20 -3.05
N ILE A 71 -1.40 -0.79 -2.21
CA ILE A 71 -2.37 -1.63 -1.52
C ILE A 71 -2.12 -1.51 -0.03
N VAL A 72 -3.18 -1.28 0.76
CA VAL A 72 -3.10 -1.28 2.22
C VAL A 72 -3.72 -2.55 2.74
N VAL A 73 -2.97 -3.32 3.53
CA VAL A 73 -3.48 -4.50 4.24
C VAL A 73 -3.66 -4.12 5.70
N VAL A 74 -4.91 -4.14 6.17
CA VAL A 74 -5.26 -3.85 7.56
C VAL A 74 -5.36 -5.18 8.31
N ASP A 75 -4.38 -5.46 9.17
CA ASP A 75 -4.41 -6.61 10.08
C ASP A 75 -5.47 -6.35 11.15
N LEU A 76 -6.51 -7.18 11.14
CA LEU A 76 -7.65 -7.05 12.03
C LEU A 76 -7.75 -8.21 13.02
N ARG A 77 -6.82 -9.17 13.01
CA ARG A 77 -6.89 -10.40 13.83
C ARG A 77 -7.07 -10.13 15.32
N ASN A 78 -6.38 -9.12 15.84
CA ASN A 78 -6.41 -8.73 17.25
C ASN A 78 -7.30 -7.52 17.53
N SER A 79 -8.11 -7.09 16.55
CA SER A 79 -8.93 -5.88 16.67
C SER A 79 -10.37 -6.19 17.10
N LEU A 80 -10.99 -5.24 17.81
CA LEU A 80 -12.44 -5.25 18.06
C LEU A 80 -13.28 -5.26 16.77
N GLY A 81 -12.68 -4.91 15.62
CA GLY A 81 -13.32 -4.96 14.31
C GLY A 81 -13.75 -6.37 13.88
N THR A 82 -13.16 -7.42 14.47
CA THR A 82 -13.58 -8.81 14.21
C THR A 82 -15.03 -9.10 14.62
N LEU A 83 -15.55 -8.39 15.63
CA LEU A 83 -16.94 -8.50 16.10
C LEU A 83 -17.93 -7.77 15.19
N PHE A 84 -17.47 -6.79 14.40
CA PHE A 84 -18.31 -5.94 13.55
C PHE A 84 -17.75 -5.80 12.12
N LYS A 85 -17.43 -6.93 11.47
CA LYS A 85 -16.75 -6.99 10.16
C LYS A 85 -17.42 -6.12 9.09
N GLY A 86 -18.75 -6.12 9.03
CA GLY A 86 -19.52 -5.31 8.07
C GLY A 86 -19.34 -3.81 8.28
N TRP A 87 -19.33 -3.35 9.54
CA TRP A 87 -19.08 -1.95 9.86
C TRP A 87 -17.63 -1.55 9.57
N THR A 88 -16.65 -2.37 9.96
CA THR A 88 -15.22 -2.12 9.71
C THR A 88 -14.93 -2.00 8.22
N THR A 89 -15.43 -2.95 7.40
CA THR A 89 -15.27 -2.88 5.95
C THR A 89 -15.98 -1.67 5.34
N GLY A 90 -17.17 -1.31 5.84
CA GLY A 90 -17.87 -0.09 5.44
C GLY A 90 -17.06 1.18 5.71
N LYS A 91 -16.45 1.28 6.90
CA LYS A 91 -15.56 2.40 7.25
C LYS A 91 -14.34 2.46 6.34
N MET A 92 -13.69 1.32 6.08
CA MET A 92 -12.56 1.26 5.16
C MET A 92 -12.93 1.74 3.76
N ARG A 93 -14.12 1.39 3.24
CA ARG A 93 -14.59 1.90 1.94
C ARG A 93 -14.74 3.41 1.94
N ALA A 94 -15.35 3.98 2.99
CA ALA A 94 -15.50 5.42 3.13
C ALA A 94 -14.14 6.14 3.20
N ASP A 95 -13.18 5.59 3.96
CA ASP A 95 -11.82 6.13 4.04
C ASP A 95 -11.12 6.09 2.65
N LEU A 96 -11.35 5.05 1.83
CA LEU A 96 -10.85 4.99 0.45
C LEU A 96 -11.55 5.99 -0.48
N ASP A 97 -12.83 6.27 -0.28
CA ASP A 97 -13.56 7.28 -1.06
C ASP A 97 -13.01 8.68 -0.76
N GLU A 98 -12.78 9.00 0.52
CA GLU A 98 -12.14 10.26 0.94
C GLU A 98 -10.71 10.38 0.38
N GLU A 99 -9.94 9.28 0.41
CA GLU A 99 -8.59 9.27 -0.13
C GLU A 99 -8.57 9.42 -1.66
N ALA A 100 -9.56 8.87 -2.36
CA ALA A 100 -9.70 9.05 -3.80
C ALA A 100 -9.92 10.53 -4.15
N GLU A 101 -10.77 11.24 -3.41
CA GLU A 101 -10.95 12.69 -3.59
C GLU A 101 -9.65 13.45 -3.36
N ARG A 102 -8.90 13.06 -2.31
CA ARG A 102 -7.61 13.66 -2.00
C ARG A 102 -6.65 13.48 -3.16
N LEU A 103 -6.60 12.31 -3.79
CA LEU A 103 -5.63 11.99 -4.85
C LEU A 103 -5.88 12.66 -6.21
N ILE A 104 -7.02 13.31 -6.42
CA ILE A 104 -7.38 13.94 -7.70
C ILE A 104 -6.28 14.87 -8.25
N PRO A 105 -5.67 15.78 -7.46
CA PRO A 105 -4.61 16.67 -7.96
C PRO A 105 -3.37 15.91 -8.43
N TRP A 106 -2.98 14.83 -7.73
CA TRP A 106 -1.82 14.02 -8.09
C TRP A 106 -2.05 13.20 -9.35
N TYR A 107 -3.28 12.71 -9.55
CA TYR A 107 -3.67 12.06 -10.80
C TYR A 107 -3.54 13.02 -11.98
N ARG A 108 -4.08 14.23 -11.86
CA ARG A 108 -3.97 15.27 -12.88
C ARG A 108 -2.52 15.67 -13.16
N ALA A 109 -1.70 15.80 -12.11
CA ALA A 109 -0.28 16.11 -12.25
C ALA A 109 0.50 14.97 -12.96
N ASN A 110 0.07 13.72 -12.80
CA ASN A 110 0.54 12.57 -13.58
C ASN A 110 -0.22 12.40 -14.92
N GLN A 111 -0.91 13.44 -15.41
CA GLN A 111 -1.65 13.44 -16.68
C GLN A 111 -2.76 12.37 -16.79
N ASN A 112 -3.23 11.87 -15.65
CA ASN A 112 -4.29 10.88 -15.56
C ASN A 112 -5.58 11.54 -15.09
N MET A 113 -6.61 11.53 -15.95
CA MET A 113 -7.92 12.14 -15.67
C MET A 113 -8.95 11.13 -15.12
N ARG A 114 -8.57 9.87 -14.91
CA ARG A 114 -9.45 8.82 -14.38
C ARG A 114 -9.77 9.08 -12.91
N ASN A 115 -10.88 8.52 -12.44
CA ASN A 115 -11.23 8.53 -11.02
C ASN A 115 -10.21 7.69 -10.20
N PRO A 116 -9.50 8.29 -9.21
CA PRO A 116 -8.51 7.58 -8.40
C PRO A 116 -9.07 6.36 -7.64
N ARG A 117 -10.37 6.36 -7.31
CA ARG A 117 -10.99 5.31 -6.50
C ARG A 117 -10.86 3.90 -7.10
N GLY A 118 -10.82 3.81 -8.44
CA GLY A 118 -10.63 2.55 -9.15
C GLY A 118 -9.24 1.93 -8.96
N ASP A 119 -8.27 2.74 -8.55
CA ASP A 119 -6.88 2.34 -8.33
C ASP A 119 -6.55 2.15 -6.83
N LEU A 120 -7.45 2.51 -5.92
CA LEU A 120 -7.28 2.30 -4.49
C LEU A 120 -7.73 0.90 -4.05
N CYS A 121 -6.97 0.30 -3.14
CA CYS A 121 -7.23 -1.03 -2.64
C CYS A 121 -6.86 -1.15 -1.16
N GLY A 122 -7.87 -1.39 -0.33
CA GLY A 122 -7.71 -1.82 1.06
C GLY A 122 -8.10 -3.29 1.21
N VAL A 123 -7.33 -4.07 1.97
CA VAL A 123 -7.63 -5.45 2.34
C VAL A 123 -7.95 -5.47 3.84
N ALA A 124 -9.15 -5.93 4.18
CA ALA A 124 -9.56 -6.13 5.57
C ALA A 124 -9.18 -7.55 6.00
N ASP A 125 -7.97 -7.73 6.55
CA ASP A 125 -7.41 -9.05 6.83
C ASP A 125 -7.85 -9.57 8.20
N PHE A 126 -9.12 -9.99 8.29
CA PHE A 126 -9.68 -10.58 9.52
C PHE A 126 -9.10 -11.95 9.86
N SER A 127 -8.61 -12.69 8.86
CA SER A 127 -8.13 -14.07 9.04
C SER A 127 -6.61 -14.19 9.12
N GLY A 128 -5.87 -13.12 8.81
CA GLY A 128 -4.41 -13.17 8.68
C GLY A 128 -3.91 -13.73 7.35
N LYS A 129 -4.80 -14.06 6.40
CA LYS A 129 -4.39 -14.75 5.16
C LYS A 129 -3.48 -13.87 4.31
N ALA A 130 -3.78 -12.56 4.24
CA ALA A 130 -2.94 -11.62 3.52
C ALA A 130 -1.61 -11.42 4.24
N THR A 131 -1.65 -11.30 5.56
CA THR A 131 -0.45 -11.12 6.40
C THR A 131 0.49 -12.33 6.32
N ASP A 132 -0.05 -13.54 6.33
CA ASP A 132 0.70 -14.79 6.20
C ASP A 132 1.28 -14.94 4.79
N PHE A 133 0.51 -14.64 3.74
CA PHE A 133 1.01 -14.59 2.36
C PHE A 133 2.22 -13.64 2.23
N LEU A 134 2.18 -12.50 2.91
CA LEU A 134 3.24 -11.51 2.90
C LEU A 134 4.43 -11.86 3.81
N ALA A 135 4.35 -12.98 4.56
CA ALA A 135 5.33 -13.40 5.55
C ALA A 135 5.61 -12.32 6.60
N TRP A 136 4.58 -11.59 7.02
CA TRP A 136 4.67 -10.43 7.91
C TRP A 136 4.53 -10.77 9.39
N GLY A 137 4.28 -12.03 9.75
CA GLY A 137 4.17 -12.47 11.14
C GLY A 137 2.97 -11.86 11.87
N GLN A 138 3.04 -11.84 13.20
CA GLN A 138 1.90 -11.48 14.07
C GLN A 138 2.04 -10.11 14.76
N ASP A 139 3.22 -9.48 14.71
CA ASP A 139 3.47 -8.21 15.40
C ASP A 139 2.81 -7.05 14.64
N ASP A 140 1.62 -6.64 15.08
CA ASP A 140 0.81 -5.58 14.46
C ASP A 140 1.24 -4.17 14.87
N THR A 141 2.32 -4.02 15.65
CA THR A 141 2.87 -2.74 16.09
C THR A 141 4.02 -2.22 15.22
N LYS A 142 4.48 -3.05 14.27
CA LYS A 142 5.57 -2.71 13.35
C LYS A 142 5.04 -2.42 11.97
N MET A 143 5.43 -1.26 11.44
CA MET A 143 5.11 -0.89 10.06
C MET A 143 5.90 -1.77 9.11
N LYS A 144 5.19 -2.59 8.33
CA LYS A 144 5.78 -3.48 7.34
C LYS A 144 5.43 -2.97 5.96
N VAL A 145 6.39 -3.06 5.06
CA VAL A 145 6.26 -2.63 3.68
C VAL A 145 6.87 -3.68 2.78
N LYS A 146 6.22 -3.93 1.64
CA LYS A 146 6.75 -4.80 0.59
C LYS A 146 6.54 -4.15 -0.77
N ILE A 147 7.54 -4.21 -1.63
CA ILE A 147 7.48 -3.70 -3.00
C ILE A 147 7.64 -4.88 -3.94
N PHE A 148 6.66 -5.04 -4.82
CA PHE A 148 6.73 -5.92 -5.98
C PHE A 148 7.13 -5.10 -7.19
N GLY A 149 8.11 -5.59 -7.96
CA GLY A 149 8.55 -4.99 -9.21
C GLY A 149 7.62 -5.32 -10.38
N LYS A 150 7.90 -4.75 -11.55
CA LYS A 150 7.10 -4.97 -12.78
C LYS A 150 7.09 -6.43 -13.28
N SER A 151 8.11 -7.22 -12.93
CA SER A 151 8.19 -8.66 -13.20
C SER A 151 7.31 -9.48 -12.26
N GLY A 152 6.87 -8.88 -11.15
CA GLY A 152 6.10 -9.52 -10.11
C GLY A 152 6.91 -10.11 -8.97
N ASP A 153 8.24 -9.99 -9.00
CA ASP A 153 9.13 -10.38 -7.92
C ASP A 153 9.13 -9.35 -6.79
N VAL A 154 9.41 -9.81 -5.57
CA VAL A 154 9.68 -8.90 -4.44
C VAL A 154 11.05 -8.27 -4.65
N VAL A 155 11.08 -6.94 -4.84
CA VAL A 155 12.33 -6.19 -5.05
C VAL A 155 12.85 -5.54 -3.78
N TRP A 156 11.96 -5.30 -2.80
CA TRP A 156 12.33 -4.76 -1.50
C TRP A 156 11.25 -5.06 -0.45
N SER A 157 11.67 -5.20 0.80
CA SER A 157 10.76 -5.28 1.94
C SER A 157 11.45 -4.80 3.21
N ASP A 158 10.68 -4.16 4.09
CA ASP A 158 11.09 -3.81 5.45
C ASP A 158 9.97 -4.26 6.41
N MET A 159 10.36 -4.91 7.49
CA MET A 159 9.43 -5.44 8.48
C MET A 159 9.30 -4.56 9.73
N ASP A 160 10.03 -3.45 9.79
CA ASP A 160 9.97 -2.50 10.89
C ASP A 160 10.34 -1.07 10.44
N ALA A 161 9.72 -0.64 9.34
CA ALA A 161 9.99 0.63 8.71
C ALA A 161 9.60 1.80 9.62
N LYS A 162 10.56 2.60 10.05
CA LYS A 162 10.29 3.70 11.00
C LYS A 162 9.75 4.94 10.30
N THR A 163 10.27 5.22 9.11
CA THR A 163 9.98 6.45 8.38
C THR A 163 9.86 6.16 6.88
N PRO A 164 9.15 7.02 6.10
CA PRO A 164 8.85 6.72 4.71
C PRO A 164 9.99 7.04 3.73
N GLU A 165 11.12 7.63 4.15
CA GLU A 165 12.19 8.09 3.25
C GLU A 165 12.83 6.93 2.48
N THR A 166 13.12 5.81 3.15
CA THR A 166 13.68 4.62 2.49
C THR A 166 12.69 4.07 1.47
N LEU A 167 11.40 3.99 1.83
CA LEU A 167 10.35 3.58 0.90
C LEU A 167 10.30 4.49 -0.33
N ARG A 168 10.31 5.82 -0.14
CA ARG A 168 10.33 6.79 -1.24
C ARG A 168 11.55 6.60 -2.14
N HIS A 169 12.72 6.36 -1.54
CA HIS A 169 13.96 6.12 -2.27
C HIS A 169 13.86 4.86 -3.14
N GLU A 170 13.37 3.74 -2.59
CA GLU A 170 13.21 2.49 -3.35
C GLU A 170 12.17 2.60 -4.47
N VAL A 171 11.04 3.28 -4.23
CA VAL A 171 10.06 3.55 -5.30
C VAL A 171 10.65 4.46 -6.37
N GLY A 172 11.45 5.47 -5.98
CA GLY A 172 12.14 6.37 -6.89
C GLY A 172 13.13 5.65 -7.82
N LYS A 173 13.84 4.63 -7.35
CA LYS A 173 14.70 3.79 -8.21
C LYS A 173 13.93 3.07 -9.32
N LEU A 174 12.67 2.71 -9.05
CA LEU A 174 11.85 1.90 -9.95
C LEU A 174 11.02 2.76 -10.92
N LEU A 175 10.63 3.96 -10.51
CA LEU A 175 9.67 4.82 -11.22
C LEU A 175 10.22 6.21 -11.57
N GLY A 176 11.43 6.55 -11.14
CA GLY A 176 11.97 7.90 -11.22
C GLY A 176 11.32 8.86 -10.22
N GLU A 177 11.60 10.14 -10.38
CA GLU A 177 11.13 11.18 -9.46
C GLU A 177 9.60 11.31 -9.46
N PRO A 178 8.97 11.56 -8.29
CA PRO A 178 7.54 11.82 -8.20
C PRO A 178 7.19 13.20 -8.80
N VAL A 179 5.93 13.42 -9.16
CA VAL A 179 5.47 14.79 -9.42
C VAL A 179 5.51 15.61 -8.12
N PRO A 180 5.86 16.91 -8.19
CA PRO A 180 5.82 17.77 -7.01
C PRO A 180 4.39 17.90 -6.48
N THR A 181 4.25 18.27 -5.20
CA THR A 181 2.94 18.51 -4.58
C THR A 181 2.16 19.56 -5.37
N PRO A 182 0.99 19.21 -5.94
CA PRO A 182 0.19 20.17 -6.70
C PRO A 182 -0.30 21.34 -5.84
N PRO A 183 -0.43 22.57 -6.39
CA PRO A 183 -0.91 23.72 -5.63
C PRO A 183 -2.32 23.55 -5.05
N ASP A 184 -3.19 22.82 -5.75
CA ASP A 184 -4.56 22.48 -5.37
C ASP A 184 -4.66 21.27 -4.43
N ALA A 185 -3.54 20.61 -4.12
CA ALA A 185 -3.46 19.53 -3.14
C ALA A 185 -3.36 20.01 -1.69
N ALA A 186 -3.25 21.33 -1.46
CA ALA A 186 -3.20 21.91 -0.13
C ALA A 186 -4.41 21.49 0.71
N PRO A 187 -4.24 21.22 2.02
CA PRO A 187 -5.32 20.75 2.87
C PRO A 187 -6.49 21.74 2.80
N LYS A 188 -7.69 21.24 2.44
CA LYS A 188 -8.94 22.01 2.60
C LYS A 188 -8.94 22.55 4.03
N LYS A 189 -8.73 23.86 4.20
CA LYS A 189 -8.81 24.51 5.52
C LYS A 189 -10.15 24.10 6.13
N SER A 190 -10.11 23.39 7.24
CA SER A 190 -11.30 22.92 7.94
C SER A 190 -12.21 24.12 8.18
N ARG A 191 -13.37 24.17 7.52
CA ARG A 191 -14.39 25.22 7.70
C ARG A 191 -15.10 25.14 9.07
N ILE A 192 -14.59 24.33 10.00
CA ILE A 192 -15.24 24.03 11.29
C ILE A 192 -15.05 25.16 12.32
N ILE A 193 -14.12 26.10 12.12
CA ILE A 193 -13.97 27.29 12.98
C ILE A 193 -14.60 28.53 12.33
N LEU A 194 -15.86 28.45 11.91
CA LEU A 194 -16.65 29.64 11.50
C LEU A 194 -18.14 29.52 11.89
N ARG A 195 -18.45 28.90 13.02
CA ARG A 195 -19.68 29.22 13.78
C ARG A 195 -19.28 29.97 15.04
N LYS A 196 -19.14 31.30 14.91
CA LYS A 196 -19.29 32.20 16.06
C LYS A 196 -20.75 32.10 16.53
N GLY A 197 -20.93 32.03 17.83
CA GLY A 197 -22.24 32.05 18.49
C GLY A 197 -23.00 33.36 18.29
#